data_AF-A0A376Y409-F1
#
_entry.id   AF-A0A376Y409-F1
#
_cell.length_a   1.000
_cell.length_b   1.000
_cell.length_c   1.000
_cell.angle_alpha   90.00
_cell.angle_beta   90.00
_cell.angle_gamma   90.00
#
_symmetry.space_group_name_H-M   'P 1'
#
loop_
_entity.id
_entity.type
_entity.pdbx_description
1 polymer ?
#
loop_
_entity_poly.entity_id
_entity_poly.type
_entity_poly.pdbx_seq_one_letter_code
_entity_poly.pdbx_strand_id
1 'polypeptide(L)' 'MNKVVLLCRPGFEKECAAEITDKAGQREIFGFAA' A
#
# COMPACT_ATOMS: atom_id res chain seq x y z
N MET A 1 15.40 -2.23 -5.38
CA MET A 1 14.01 -2.56 -5.75
C MET A 1 13.08 -1.75 -4.85
N ASN A 2 12.11 -1.02 -5.41
CA ASN A 2 11.25 -0.09 -4.67
C ASN A 2 9.74 -0.30 -4.92
N LYS A 3 9.37 -1.43 -5.54
CA LYS A 3 7.98 -1.77 -5.86
C LYS A 3 7.59 -3.04 -5.09
N VAL A 4 6.39 -3.02 -4.51
CA VAL A 4 5.79 -4.16 -3.81
C VAL A 4 4.40 -4.35 -4.40
N VAL A 5 4.04 -5.59 -4.72
CA VAL A 5 2.71 -5.95 -5.22
C VAL A 5 1.92 -6.56 -4.06
N LEU A 6 0.72 -6.03 -3.80
CA LEU A 6 -0.21 -6.58 -2.82
C LEU A 6 -1.37 -7.23 -3.56
N LEU A 7 -1.63 -8.50 -3.28
CA LEU A 7 -2.83 -9.18 -3.76
C LEU A 7 -3.97 -8.87 -2.79
N CYS A 8 -5.10 -8.42 -3.32
CA CYS A 8 -6.28 -8.08 -2.54
C CYS A 8 -7.55 -8.65 -3.20
N ARG A 9 -8.68 -8.53 -2.49
CA ARG A 9 -9.99 -8.89 -3.04
C ARG A 9 -10.37 -7.86 -4.13
N PRO A 10 -10.89 -8.28 -5.29
CA PRO A 10 -11.35 -7.33 -6.32
C PRO A 10 -12.37 -6.34 -5.77
N GLY A 11 -12.17 -5.06 -6.03
CA GLY A 11 -12.98 -3.95 -5.51
C GLY A 11 -12.53 -3.39 -4.16
N PHE A 12 -11.46 -3.92 -3.56
CA PHE A 12 -10.86 -3.44 -2.30
C PHE A 12 -9.48 -2.80 -2.51
N GLU A 13 -9.16 -2.39 -3.74
CA GLU A 13 -7.84 -1.84 -4.08
C GLU A 13 -7.57 -0.54 -3.32
N LYS A 14 -8.61 0.26 -3.06
CA LYS A 14 -8.50 1.53 -2.34
C LYS A 14 -8.18 1.31 -0.86
N GLU A 15 -8.86 0.36 -0.23
CA GLU A 15 -8.63 -0.03 1.15
C GLU A 15 -7.22 -0.63 1.30
N CYS A 16 -6.81 -1.49 0.37
CA CYS A 16 -5.48 -2.09 0.36
C CYS A 16 -4.37 -1.03 0.18
N ALA A 17 -4.56 -0.08 -0.76
CA ALA A 17 -3.63 1.02 -0.99
C ALA A 17 -3.53 1.97 0.21
N ALA A 18 -4.64 2.28 0.88
CA ALA A 18 -4.67 3.11 2.07
C ALA A 18 -3.94 2.42 3.24
N GLU A 19 -4.21 1.13 3.47
CA GLU A 19 -3.60 0.35 4.54
C GLU A 19 -2.08 0.27 4.41
N ILE A 20 -1.56 -0.01 3.20
CA ILE A 20 -0.11 -0.08 3.00
C ILE A 20 0.55 1.27 3.16
N THR A 21 -0.08 2.35 2.69
CA THR A 21 0.47 3.70 2.78
C THR A 21 0.56 4.16 4.23
N ASP A 22 -0.47 3.92 5.04
CA ASP A 22 -0.47 4.24 6.47
C ASP A 22 0.58 3.43 7.24
N LYS A 23 0.55 2.10 7.13
CA LYS A 23 1.47 1.22 7.87
C LYS A 23 2.95 1.40 7.47
N ALA A 24 3.21 1.69 6.19
CA ALA A 24 4.56 2.00 5.72
C ALA A 24 5.01 3.39 6.19
N GLY A 25 4.12 4.39 6.15
CA GLY A 25 4.37 5.74 6.66
C GLY A 25 4.72 5.77 8.15
N GLN A 26 4.06 4.94 8.97
CA GLN A 26 4.39 4.77 10.39
C GLN A 26 5.81 4.23 10.64
N ARG A 27 6.40 3.57 9.65
CA ARG A 27 7.78 3.02 9.69
C ARG A 27 8.76 3.87 8.89
N GLU A 28 8.36 5.09 8.51
CA GLU A 28 9.16 6.03 7.71
C GLU A 28 9.53 5.48 6.31
N ILE A 29 8.76 4.50 5.80
CA ILE A 29 8.89 3.97 4.45
C ILE A 29 7.88 4.69 3.57
N PHE A 30 8.26 5.86 3.07
CA PHE A 30 7.38 6.71 2.27
C PHE A 30 7.30 6.25 0.80
N GLY A 31 6.13 6.44 0.20
CA GLY A 31 5.85 6.08 -1.18
C GLY A 31 4.41 6.39 -1.60
N PHE A 32 4.00 5.91 -2.76
CA PHE A 32 2.63 5.99 -3.26
C PHE A 32 2.15 4.62 -3.73
N ALA A 33 0.87 4.33 -3.51
CA ALA A 33 0.18 3.17 -4.09
C ALA A 33 -0.72 3.66 -5.23
N ALA A 34 -0.67 3.01 -6.38
CA ALA A 34 -1.41 3.34 -7.60
C ALA A 34 -2.19 2.12 -8.10
#